data_AF-A0A1W9QXL1-F1
#
_entry.id   AF-A0A1W9QXL1-F1
#
_cell.length_a   1.000
_cell.length_b   1.000
_cell.length_c   1.000
_cell.angle_alpha   90.00
_cell.angle_beta   90.00
_cell.angle_gamma   90.00
#
_symmetry.space_group_name_H-M   'P 1'
#
loop_
_entity.id
_entity.type
_entity.pdbx_description
1 polymer ?
#
loop_
_entity_poly.entity_id
_entity_poly.type
_entity_poly.pdbx_seq_one_letter_code
_entity_poly.pdbx_strand_id
1 'polypeptide(L)'
;MIEISNLDFFSESEEKKNRHQIDIFTHLEKKNILNHLNEQRLSRQKNEKIQKERFENKKIYMIQNKQYYKIIDMKRAYYLEVESCKNISYAQSIVLLYTYTFATMTARKGLAKIDKATERILISNDALRVYFKPYALEEER
;
A
#
# COMPACT_ATOMS: atom_id res chain seq x y z
N MET A 1 -36.32 -34.89 44.03
CA MET A 1 -36.39 -34.85 42.56
C MET A 1 -36.58 -33.40 42.17
N ILE A 2 -35.54 -32.76 41.63
CA ILE A 2 -35.62 -31.38 41.13
C ILE A 2 -35.55 -31.52 39.61
N GLU A 3 -36.64 -31.20 38.94
CA GLU A 3 -36.71 -31.14 37.48
C GLU A 3 -35.82 -30.01 36.99
N ILE A 4 -34.73 -30.38 36.32
CA ILE A 4 -33.89 -29.46 35.59
C ILE A 4 -34.63 -29.18 34.28
N SER A 5 -35.38 -28.09 34.24
CA SER A 5 -35.97 -27.60 33.00
C SER A 5 -34.85 -27.07 32.10
N ASN A 6 -34.80 -27.64 30.90
CA ASN A 6 -33.85 -27.34 29.84
C ASN A 6 -33.78 -25.82 29.59
N LEU A 7 -32.68 -25.21 30.03
CA LEU A 7 -32.28 -23.90 29.56
C LEU A 7 -31.37 -24.13 28.34
N ASP A 8 -32.00 -24.37 27.20
CA ASP A 8 -31.35 -24.36 25.89
C ASP A 8 -30.91 -22.92 25.56
N PHE A 9 -29.80 -22.52 26.17
CA PHE A 9 -29.07 -21.29 25.89
C PHE A 9 -28.26 -21.48 24.59
N PHE A 10 -28.96 -21.66 23.47
CA PHE A 10 -28.31 -21.55 22.17
C PHE A 10 -28.05 -20.08 21.87
N SER A 11 -26.83 -19.61 22.16
CA SER A 11 -26.37 -18.33 21.61
C SER A 11 -26.45 -18.42 20.10
N GLU A 12 -27.30 -17.59 19.48
CA GLU A 12 -27.33 -17.45 18.02
C GLU A 12 -25.92 -17.21 17.49
N SER A 13 -25.48 -18.09 16.58
CA SER A 13 -24.20 -17.93 15.89
C SER A 13 -24.17 -16.58 15.16
N GLU A 14 -23.02 -15.91 15.14
CA GLU A 14 -22.85 -14.60 14.48
C GLU A 14 -23.30 -14.61 13.01
N GLU A 15 -23.23 -15.77 12.35
CA GLU A 15 -23.73 -15.98 11.00
C GLU A 15 -25.26 -15.82 10.88
N LYS A 16 -26.04 -16.27 11.87
CA LYS A 16 -27.51 -16.11 11.87
C LYS A 16 -27.92 -14.66 12.10
N LYS A 17 -27.23 -13.95 13.00
CA LYS A 17 -27.43 -12.51 13.24
C LYS A 17 -27.13 -11.68 11.98
N ASN A 18 -26.04 -11.98 11.29
CA ASN A 18 -25.69 -11.32 10.02
C ASN A 18 -26.73 -11.55 8.93
N ARG A 19 -27.29 -12.77 8.81
CA ARG A 19 -28.34 -13.06 7.81
C ARG A 19 -29.64 -12.28 8.07
N HIS A 20 -30.09 -12.19 9.33
CA HIS A 20 -31.26 -11.37 9.69
C HIS A 20 -31.03 -9.88 9.41
N GLN A 21 -29.82 -9.36 9.60
CA GLN A 21 -29.50 -7.97 9.31
C GLN A 21 -29.54 -7.64 7.81
N ILE A 22 -29.19 -8.60 6.94
CA ILE A 22 -29.20 -8.44 5.48
C ILE A 22 -30.65 -8.33 4.92
N ASP A 23 -31.61 -9.00 5.56
CA ASP A 23 -33.03 -8.94 5.19
C ASP A 23 -33.72 -7.64 5.63
N ILE A 24 -33.14 -6.92 6.59
CA ILE A 24 -33.67 -5.64 7.10
C ILE A 24 -33.34 -4.45 6.19
N PHE A 25 -32.33 -4.57 5.31
CA PHE A 25 -31.98 -3.47 4.42
C PHE A 25 -33.04 -3.26 3.33
N THR A 26 -33.50 -2.01 3.22
CA THR A 26 -34.36 -1.57 2.12
C THR A 26 -33.66 -1.71 0.78
N HIS A 27 -34.43 -1.81 -0.31
CA HIS A 27 -33.87 -1.88 -1.66
C HIS A 27 -32.94 -0.69 -1.98
N LEU A 28 -33.24 0.49 -1.43
CA LEU A 28 -32.40 1.68 -1.57
C LEU A 28 -31.06 1.53 -0.83
N GLU A 29 -31.07 1.04 0.40
CA GLU A 29 -29.85 0.79 1.18
C GLU A 29 -28.98 -0.27 0.52
N LYS A 30 -29.58 -1.37 0.03
CA LYS A 30 -28.86 -2.41 -0.73
C LYS A 30 -28.15 -1.80 -1.96
N LYS A 31 -28.83 -0.91 -2.70
CA LYS A 31 -28.24 -0.20 -3.84
C LYS A 31 -27.09 0.72 -3.42
N ASN A 32 -27.26 1.47 -2.32
CA ASN A 32 -26.23 2.37 -1.82
C ASN A 32 -24.98 1.60 -1.34
N ILE A 33 -25.17 0.50 -0.62
CA ILE A 33 -24.10 -0.40 -0.19
C ILE A 33 -23.38 -0.96 -1.41
N LEU A 34 -24.12 -1.46 -2.40
CA LEU A 34 -23.52 -2.03 -3.63
C LEU A 34 -22.71 -0.99 -4.40
N ASN A 35 -23.22 0.23 -4.53
CA ASN A 35 -22.49 1.33 -5.18
C ASN A 35 -21.20 1.67 -4.43
N HIS A 36 -21.26 1.79 -3.11
CA HIS A 36 -20.08 2.07 -2.28
C HIS A 36 -19.01 0.97 -2.43
N LEU A 37 -19.40 -0.30 -2.37
CA LEU A 37 -18.49 -1.43 -2.57
C LEU A 37 -17.89 -1.43 -3.98
N ASN A 38 -18.69 -1.06 -4.99
CA ASN A 38 -18.21 -0.99 -6.37
C ASN A 38 -17.22 0.16 -6.57
N GLU A 39 -17.47 1.33 -5.98
CA GLU A 39 -16.53 2.46 -5.99
C GLU A 39 -15.19 2.09 -5.31
N GLN A 40 -15.25 1.42 -4.16
CA GLN A 40 -14.06 0.89 -3.49
C GLN A 40 -13.28 -0.07 -4.39
N ARG A 41 -13.98 -1.01 -5.04
CA ARG A 41 -13.38 -1.97 -5.98
C ARG A 41 -12.69 -1.27 -7.15
N LEU A 42 -13.36 -0.32 -7.80
CA LEU A 42 -12.82 0.44 -8.93
C LEU A 42 -11.60 1.27 -8.51
N SER A 43 -11.65 1.91 -7.35
CA SER A 43 -10.52 2.65 -6.79
C SER A 43 -9.31 1.75 -6.56
N ARG A 44 -9.51 0.56 -5.97
CA ARG A 44 -8.45 -0.43 -5.77
C ARG A 44 -7.83 -0.88 -7.09
N GLN A 45 -8.64 -1.24 -8.07
CA GLN A 45 -8.17 -1.67 -9.40
C GLN A 45 -7.34 -0.58 -10.09
N LYS A 46 -7.80 0.68 -10.02
CA LYS A 46 -7.06 1.82 -10.55
C LYS A 46 -5.70 1.96 -9.86
N ASN A 47 -5.66 1.89 -8.54
CA ASN A 47 -4.40 1.99 -7.79
C ASN A 47 -3.42 0.85 -8.12
N GLU A 48 -3.91 -0.39 -8.24
CA GLU A 48 -3.10 -1.55 -8.64
C GLU A 48 -2.53 -1.37 -10.05
N LYS A 49 -3.32 -0.84 -10.99
CA LYS A 49 -2.86 -0.58 -12.36
C LYS A 49 -1.77 0.49 -12.39
N ILE A 50 -1.99 1.63 -11.72
CA ILE A 50 -0.99 2.70 -11.68
C ILE A 50 0.28 2.23 -10.95
N GLN A 51 0.16 1.45 -9.88
CA GLN A 51 1.34 0.88 -9.22
C GLN A 51 2.14 -0.02 -10.17
N LYS A 52 1.47 -0.88 -10.95
CA LYS A 52 2.14 -1.69 -11.97
C LYS A 52 2.86 -0.80 -12.97
N GLU A 53 2.16 0.12 -13.63
CA GLU A 53 2.73 1.02 -14.66
C GLU A 53 3.96 1.80 -14.15
N ARG A 54 3.98 2.22 -12.87
CA ARG A 54 5.12 2.95 -12.28
C ARG A 54 6.40 2.11 -12.16
N PHE A 55 6.25 0.84 -11.81
CA PHE A 55 7.37 -0.06 -11.50
C PHE A 55 7.61 -1.10 -12.60
N GLU A 56 6.77 -1.09 -13.64
CA GLU A 56 6.92 -1.89 -14.85
C GLU A 56 8.18 -1.44 -15.61
N ASN A 57 8.92 -2.42 -16.12
CA ASN A 57 10.19 -2.24 -16.83
C ASN A 57 11.27 -1.50 -16.01
N LYS A 58 11.21 -1.57 -14.68
CA LYS A 58 12.27 -1.03 -13.81
C LYS A 58 13.23 -2.13 -13.43
N LYS A 59 14.52 -1.83 -13.53
CA LYS A 59 15.60 -2.77 -13.25
C LYS A 59 15.62 -3.12 -11.77
N ILE A 60 15.57 -4.42 -11.50
CA ILE A 60 15.59 -4.96 -10.14
C ILE A 60 17.01 -5.41 -9.79
N TYR A 61 17.55 -4.88 -8.71
CA TYR A 61 18.82 -5.29 -8.13
C TYR A 61 18.59 -6.27 -6.98
N MET A 62 19.25 -7.42 -7.03
CA MET A 62 19.22 -8.40 -5.96
C MET A 62 20.44 -8.24 -5.07
N ILE A 63 20.25 -7.82 -3.82
CA ILE A 63 21.32 -7.60 -2.84
C ILE A 63 20.89 -8.28 -1.53
N GLN A 64 21.70 -9.21 -1.03
CA GLN A 64 21.43 -9.93 0.24
C GLN A 64 20.00 -10.51 0.30
N ASN A 65 19.57 -11.19 -0.77
CA ASN A 65 18.25 -11.81 -0.90
C ASN A 65 17.05 -10.84 -0.86
N LYS A 66 17.30 -9.54 -1.03
CA LYS A 66 16.27 -8.49 -1.14
C LYS A 66 16.34 -7.83 -2.51
N GLN A 67 15.20 -7.34 -2.96
CA GLN A 67 15.05 -6.67 -4.25
C GLN A 67 15.00 -5.16 -4.07
N TYR A 68 15.72 -4.45 -4.92
CA TYR A 68 15.83 -2.99 -4.87
C TYR A 68 15.67 -2.35 -6.25
N TYR A 69 15.01 -1.19 -6.29
CA TYR A 69 15.08 -0.26 -7.41
C TYR A 69 16.16 0.78 -7.14
N LYS A 70 16.94 1.12 -8.16
CA LYS A 70 17.92 2.19 -8.06
C LYS A 70 17.30 3.51 -8.51
N ILE A 71 17.53 4.56 -7.73
CA ILE A 71 17.10 5.92 -8.03
C ILE A 71 18.16 6.60 -8.91
N ILE A 72 17.72 7.19 -10.03
CA ILE A 72 18.54 8.03 -10.92
C ILE A 72 18.37 9.51 -10.54
N ASP A 73 19.30 10.36 -10.97
CA ASP A 73 19.30 11.82 -10.80
C ASP A 73 19.49 12.33 -9.35
N MET A 74 19.75 11.41 -8.41
CA MET A 74 20.27 11.77 -7.09
C MET A 74 21.79 11.95 -7.11
N LYS A 75 22.31 12.83 -6.24
CA LYS A 75 23.76 13.07 -6.08
C LYS A 75 24.57 11.80 -5.73
N ARG A 76 23.92 10.80 -5.12
CA ARG A 76 24.50 9.50 -4.77
C ARG A 76 23.57 8.41 -5.30
N ALA A 77 24.12 7.23 -5.54
CA ALA A 77 23.33 6.06 -5.90
C ALA A 77 22.52 5.60 -4.67
N TYR A 78 21.23 5.92 -4.69
CA TYR A 78 20.29 5.45 -3.69
C TYR A 78 19.44 4.31 -4.24
N TYR A 79 19.01 3.43 -3.34
CA TYR A 79 18.21 2.26 -3.63
C TYR A 79 16.97 2.26 -2.74
N LEU A 80 15.84 1.83 -3.30
CA LEU A 80 14.59 1.62 -2.60
C LEU A 80 14.25 0.14 -2.63
N GLU A 81 13.91 -0.42 -1.48
CA GLU A 81 13.42 -1.79 -1.41
C GLU A 81 12.06 -1.91 -2.12
N VAL A 82 11.90 -2.90 -2.99
CA VAL A 82 10.68 -3.09 -3.80
C VAL A 82 9.43 -3.20 -2.92
N GLU A 83 9.54 -3.86 -1.77
CA GLU A 83 8.43 -3.99 -0.82
C GLU A 83 8.04 -2.65 -0.20
N SER A 84 9.01 -1.77 0.08
CA SER A 84 8.75 -0.45 0.65
C SER A 84 8.03 0.48 -0.32
N CYS A 85 8.22 0.29 -1.63
CA CYS A 85 7.53 1.07 -2.67
C CYS A 85 6.01 0.91 -2.66
N LYS A 86 5.48 -0.22 -2.17
CA LYS A 86 4.02 -0.46 -2.06
C LYS A 86 3.33 0.51 -1.09
N ASN A 87 4.09 1.05 -0.13
CA ASN A 87 3.60 1.96 0.91
C ASN A 87 3.70 3.44 0.49
N ILE A 88 4.25 3.73 -0.69
CA ILE A 88 4.32 5.10 -1.20
C ILE A 88 2.98 5.45 -1.82
N SER A 89 2.35 6.50 -1.28
CA SER A 89 1.05 6.98 -1.73
C SER A 89 1.14 8.47 -2.08
N TYR A 90 0.01 9.09 -2.38
CA TYR A 90 -0.06 10.56 -2.55
C TYR A 90 0.24 11.30 -1.25
N ALA A 91 0.02 10.67 -0.09
CA ALA A 91 0.43 11.20 1.19
C ALA A 91 1.92 10.94 1.41
N GLN A 92 2.57 11.83 2.17
CA GLN A 92 3.95 11.64 2.58
C GLN A 92 4.10 10.40 3.45
N SER A 93 5.05 9.53 3.12
CA SER A 93 5.42 8.37 3.92
C SER A 93 6.93 8.34 4.15
N ILE A 94 7.33 7.78 5.30
CA ILE A 94 8.73 7.58 5.62
C ILE A 94 9.21 6.37 4.81
N VAL A 95 10.32 6.54 4.09
CA VAL A 95 10.97 5.47 3.33
C VAL A 95 12.42 5.30 3.74
N LEU A 96 12.95 4.10 3.56
CA LEU A 96 14.37 3.81 3.73
C LEU A 96 15.09 3.94 2.39
N LEU A 97 16.00 4.90 2.31
CA LEU A 97 16.92 5.09 1.21
C LEU A 97 18.21 4.37 1.53
N TYR A 98 18.52 3.34 0.75
CA TYR A 98 19.73 2.55 0.94
C TYR A 98 20.85 3.06 0.03
N THR A 99 22.09 3.04 0.53
CA THR A 99 23.28 3.24 -0.30
C THR A 99 24.16 2.01 -0.26
N TYR A 100 24.67 1.61 -1.43
CA TYR A 100 25.57 0.46 -1.56
C TYR A 100 27.02 0.93 -1.49
N THR A 101 27.74 0.49 -0.47
CA THR A 101 29.20 0.60 -0.41
C THR A 101 29.83 -0.78 -0.63
N PHE A 102 31.16 -0.85 -0.71
CA PHE A 102 31.92 -2.05 -1.09
C PHE A 102 31.54 -3.34 -0.35
N ALA A 103 30.92 -3.27 0.84
CA ALA A 103 30.54 -4.46 1.60
C ALA A 103 29.13 -4.39 2.22
N THR A 104 28.52 -3.21 2.37
CA THR A 104 27.29 -3.07 3.17
C THR A 104 26.26 -2.11 2.57
N MET A 105 24.99 -2.45 2.80
CA MET A 105 23.85 -1.55 2.60
C MET A 105 23.71 -0.67 3.84
N THR A 106 23.85 0.64 3.67
CA THR A 106 23.54 1.61 4.74
C THR A 106 22.20 2.26 4.44
N ALA A 107 21.29 2.25 5.41
CA ALA A 107 19.95 2.80 5.27
C ALA A 107 19.85 4.18 5.92
N ARG A 108 19.14 5.09 5.28
CA ARG A 108 18.77 6.39 5.84
C ARG A 108 17.27 6.62 5.68
N LYS A 109 16.64 7.25 6.68
CA LYS A 109 15.25 7.68 6.59
C LYS A 109 15.12 8.91 5.69
N GLY A 110 14.21 8.83 4.74
CA GLY A 110 13.76 9.94 3.91
C GLY A 110 12.23 10.00 3.89
N LEU A 111 11.70 10.93 3.10
CA LEU A 111 10.26 11.00 2.82
C LEU A 111 10.04 10.69 1.34
N ALA A 112 8.98 9.98 1.03
CA ALA A 112 8.51 9.81 -0.33
C ALA A 112 7.02 10.13 -0.42
N LYS A 113 6.61 10.61 -1.59
CA LYS A 113 5.21 10.72 -1.98
C LYS A 113 5.09 10.62 -3.49
N ILE A 114 3.86 10.44 -3.95
CA ILE A 114 3.54 10.47 -5.37
C ILE A 114 2.91 11.82 -5.68
N ASP A 115 3.39 12.46 -6.73
CA ASP A 115 2.74 13.65 -7.25
C ASP A 115 1.41 13.28 -7.92
N LYS A 116 0.32 13.99 -7.58
CA LYS A 116 -1.00 13.73 -8.15
C LYS A 116 -1.09 14.14 -9.63
N ALA A 117 -0.29 15.11 -10.05
CA ALA A 117 -0.34 15.64 -11.41
C ALA A 117 0.55 14.86 -12.37
N THR A 118 1.79 14.56 -11.98
CA THR A 118 2.77 13.91 -12.86
C THR A 118 2.94 12.41 -12.61
N GLU A 119 2.33 11.88 -11.54
CA GLU A 119 2.48 10.48 -11.07
C GLU A 119 3.93 10.04 -10.80
N ARG A 120 4.86 11.00 -10.76
CA ARG A 120 6.28 10.75 -10.47
C ARG A 120 6.50 10.56 -8.97
N ILE A 121 7.50 9.76 -8.65
CA ILE A 121 7.95 9.57 -7.28
C ILE A 121 8.75 10.81 -6.87
N LEU A 122 8.26 11.46 -5.82
CA LEU A 122 8.92 12.59 -5.19
C LEU A 122 9.62 12.09 -3.93
N ILE A 123 10.93 12.34 -3.81
CA ILE A 123 11.72 11.88 -2.67
C ILE A 123 12.41 13.06 -2.01
N SER A 124 12.44 13.06 -0.68
CA SER A 124 13.32 13.89 0.14
C SER A 124 14.34 12.99 0.83
N ASN A 125 15.60 13.41 0.81
CA ASN A 125 16.71 12.70 1.47
C ASN A 125 16.71 12.88 3.00
N ASP A 126 15.83 13.74 3.51
CA ASP A 126 15.73 14.07 4.92
C ASP A 126 14.31 13.78 5.42
N ALA A 127 14.20 13.17 6.60
CA ALA A 127 12.94 12.91 7.26
C ALA A 127 12.33 14.17 7.91
N LEU A 128 13.15 15.20 8.15
CA LEU A 128 12.72 16.43 8.84
C LEU A 128 12.50 17.60 7.88
N ARG A 129 13.28 17.68 6.80
CA ARG A 129 13.18 18.76 5.81
C ARG A 129 12.37 18.30 4.60
N VAL A 130 11.23 18.96 4.39
CA VAL A 130 10.27 18.64 3.32
C VAL A 130 10.70 19.32 2.01
N TYR A 131 11.81 18.87 1.42
CA TYR A 131 12.23 19.30 0.08
C TYR A 131 12.12 18.13 -0.89
N PHE A 132 10.93 17.97 -1.47
CA PHE A 132 10.65 16.92 -2.43
C PHE A 132 11.21 17.28 -3.81
N LYS A 133 11.96 16.35 -4.40
CA LYS A 133 12.38 16.42 -5.80
C LYS A 133 11.84 15.20 -6.57
N PRO A 134 11.46 15.37 -7.84
CA PRO A 134 11.11 14.24 -8.68
C PRO A 134 12.36 13.44 -9.02
N TYR A 135 12.23 12.12 -8.92
CA TYR A 135 13.28 11.19 -9.35
C TYR A 135 12.70 10.04 -10.16
N ALA A 136 13.53 9.50 -11.04
CA ALA A 136 13.22 8.32 -11.84
C ALA A 136 13.92 7.09 -11.25
N LEU A 137 13.38 5.90 -11.56
CA LEU A 137 14.02 4.63 -11.27
C LEU A 137 14.75 4.12 -12.52
N GLU A 138 15.85 3.41 -12.33
CA GLU A 138 16.60 2.80 -13.45
C GLU A 138 15.72 1.83 -14.23
N GLU A 139 15.64 2.04 -15.54
CA GLU A 139 14.85 1.21 -16.45
C GLU A 139 15.65 -0.04 -16.85
N GLU A 140 14.93 -1.13 -17.05
CA GLU A 140 15.47 -2.37 -17.62
C GLU A 140 15.70 -2.12 -19.12
N ARG A 141 16.95 -2.26 -19.57
CA ARG A 141 17.36 -2.01 -20.96
C ARG A 141 17.07 -3.21 -21.85
#